data_AF-A0A6A5TEY5-F1
#
_entry.id   AF-A0A6A5TEY5-F1
#
_cell.length_a   1.000
_cell.length_b   1.000
_cell.length_c   1.000
_cell.angle_alpha   90.00
_cell.angle_beta   90.00
_cell.angle_gamma   90.00
#
_symmetry.space_group_name_H-M   'P 1'
#
loop_
_entity.id
_entity.type
_entity.pdbx_description
1 polymer ?
#
loop_
_entity_poly.entity_id
_entity_poly.type
_entity_poly.pdbx_seq_one_letter_code
_entity_poly.pdbx_strand_id
1 'polypeptide(L)' 'GYTNLIVVIDKLSKDIVLILLPNIEVKIVIKVFIKKIVAYYFLLDTIVSNYSS' A
#
# COMPACT_ATOMS: atom_id res chain seq x y z
N GLY A 1 0.23 13.95 12.60
CA GLY A 1 -0.95 13.06 12.66
C GLY A 1 -1.03 12.25 11.39
N TYR A 2 -1.68 11.09 11.40
CA TYR A 2 -1.96 10.32 10.19
C TYR A 2 -3.21 10.89 9.53
N THR A 3 -3.09 11.36 8.30
CA THR A 3 -4.20 11.98 7.55
C THR A 3 -4.51 11.24 6.26
N ASN A 4 -3.69 10.25 5.90
CA ASN A 4 -3.78 9.52 4.64
C ASN A 4 -3.80 8.02 4.91
N LEU A 5 -4.30 7.26 3.92
CA LEU A 5 -4.48 5.82 4.02
C LEU A 5 -4.09 5.15 2.70
N ILE A 6 -3.21 4.15 2.76
CA ILE A 6 -3.06 3.17 1.69
C ILE A 6 -4.05 2.04 1.95
N VAL A 7 -4.82 1.68 0.94
CA VAL A 7 -5.66 0.49 0.92
C VAL A 7 -5.05 -0.49 -0.07
N VAL A 8 -4.62 -1.65 0.41
CA VAL A 8 -4.12 -2.73 -0.44
C VAL A 8 -5.14 -3.86 -0.39
N ILE A 9 -5.54 -4.33 -1.57
CA ILE A 9 -6.50 -5.42 -1.72
C ILE A 9 -5.80 -6.53 -2.48
N ASP A 10 -5.66 -7.69 -1.84
CA ASP A 10 -5.25 -8.90 -2.54
C ASP A 10 -6.46 -9.43 -3.33
N LYS A 11 -6.32 -9.48 -4.67
CA LYS A 11 -7.40 -9.92 -5.54
C LYS A 11 -7.74 -11.41 -5.39
N LEU A 12 -6.77 -12.24 -5.00
CA LEU A 12 -6.93 -13.70 -4.88
C LEU A 12 -7.63 -14.07 -3.58
N SER A 13 -7.06 -13.66 -2.45
CA SER A 13 -7.59 -13.97 -1.12
C SER A 13 -8.76 -13.07 -0.71
N LYS A 14 -8.93 -11.91 -1.37
CA LYS A 14 -9.84 -10.82 -0.95
C LYS A 14 -9.42 -10.18 0.38
N ASP A 15 -8.20 -10.41 0.84
CA ASP A 15 -7.66 -9.74 2.02
C ASP A 15 -7.49 -8.24 1.76
N ILE A 16 -7.74 -7.46 2.81
CA ILE A 16 -7.61 -6.00 2.80
C ILE A 16 -6.61 -5.59 3.87
N VAL A 17 -5.57 -4.87 3.46
CA VAL A 17 -4.58 -4.28 4.35
C VAL A 17 -4.72 -2.77 4.32
N LEU A 18 -4.91 -2.19 5.51
CA LEU A 18 -5.06 -0.75 5.72
C LEU A 18 -3.79 -0.19 6.37
N ILE A 19 -3.15 0.79 5.73
CA ILE A 19 -1.90 1.38 6.24
C ILE A 19 -2.02 2.89 6.34
N LEU A 20 -1.98 3.39 7.59
CA LEU A 20 -2.02 4.81 7.89
C LEU A 20 -0.72 5.51 7.48
N LEU A 21 -0.87 6.68 6.86
CA LEU A 21 0.24 7.52 6.39
C LEU A 21 0.13 8.97 6.91
N PRO A 22 1.26 9.60 7.23
CA PRO A 22 1.29 11.02 7.60
C PRO A 22 1.11 11.95 6.40
N ASN A 23 1.53 11.54 5.20
CA ASN A 23 1.38 12.27 3.93
C ASN A 23 1.38 11.29 2.73
N ILE A 24 1.18 11.80 1.51
CA ILE A 24 1.18 11.03 0.25
C ILE A 24 2.46 11.20 -0.57
N GLU A 25 3.56 11.68 0.03
CA GLU A 25 4.82 11.77 -0.70
C GLU A 25 5.24 10.37 -1.17
N VAL A 26 5.55 10.26 -2.46
CA VAL A 26 5.84 8.99 -3.14
C VAL A 26 6.91 8.18 -2.38
N LYS A 27 7.95 8.85 -1.87
CA LYS A 27 9.02 8.20 -1.08
C LYS A 27 8.51 7.57 0.21
N ILE A 28 7.57 8.22 0.89
CA ILE A 28 6.95 7.72 2.13
C ILE A 28 6.02 6.55 1.81
N VAL A 29 5.17 6.70 0.78
CA VAL A 29 4.26 5.65 0.29
C VAL A 29 5.04 4.38 -0.04
N ILE A 30 6.09 4.48 -0.86
CA ILE A 30 6.93 3.33 -1.27
C ILE A 30 7.59 2.67 -0.06
N LYS A 31 8.22 3.47 0.82
CA LYS A 31 8.93 2.95 1.99
C LYS A 31 7.99 2.16 2.91
N VAL A 32 6.80 2.70 3.15
CA VAL A 32 5.80 2.06 4.00
C VAL A 32 5.21 0.82 3.32
N PHE A 33 4.92 0.91 2.02
CA PHE A 33 4.40 -0.20 1.23
C PHE A 33 5.36 -1.41 1.26
N ILE A 34 6.65 -1.21 0.95
CA ILE A 34 7.64 -2.30 1.01
C ILE A 34 7.73 -2.89 2.41
N LYS A 35 7.79 -2.05 3.45
CA LYS A 35 7.92 -2.50 4.84
C LYS A 35 6.71 -3.31 5.33
N LYS A 36 5.50 -3.01 4.85
CA LYS A 36 4.26 -3.59 5.36
C LYS A 36 3.65 -4.66 4.47
N ILE A 37 3.82 -4.56 3.17
CA ILE A 37 3.23 -5.48 2.21
C ILE A 37 4.27 -6.52 1.82
N VAL A 38 5.40 -6.13 1.20
CA VAL A 38 6.41 -7.09 0.72
C VAL A 38 7.01 -7.93 1.85
N ALA A 39 7.09 -7.39 3.07
CA ALA A 39 7.62 -8.12 4.22
C ALA A 39 6.64 -9.16 4.80
N TYR A 40 5.33 -9.07 4.53
CA TYR A 40 4.29 -9.90 5.17
C TYR A 40 3.48 -10.73 4.17
N TYR A 41 3.23 -10.18 2.99
CA TYR A 41 2.54 -10.81 1.88
C TYR A 41 3.56 -10.96 0.77
N PHE A 42 3.62 -12.16 0.18
CA PHE A 42 4.57 -12.62 -0.84
C PHE A 42 4.95 -11.59 -1.93
N LEU A 43 6.06 -11.88 -2.63
CA LEU A 43 6.46 -11.22 -3.88
C LEU A 43 5.25 -10.99 -4.78
N LEU A 44 4.85 -9.73 -4.93
CA LEU A 44 3.75 -9.31 -5.77
C LEU A 44 4.17 -9.39 -7.24
N ASP A 45 3.43 -10.12 -8.07
CA ASP A 45 3.68 -10.17 -9.51
C ASP A 45 3.22 -8.89 -10.22
N THR A 46 2.19 -8.21 -9.72
CA THR A 46 1.63 -6.99 -10.34
C THR A 46 0.95 -6.09 -9.32
N ILE A 47 1.12 -4.78 -9.47
CA ILE A 47 0.44 -3.75 -8.69
C ILE A 47 -0.39 -2.89 -9.64
N VAL A 48 -1.65 -2.62 -9.27
CA VAL A 48 -2.52 -1.68 -9.99
C VAL A 48 -2.91 -0.58 -9.00
N SER A 49 -2.58 0.67 -9.33
CA SER A 49 -3.00 1.85 -8.58
C SER A 49 -3.80 2.78 -9.48
N ASN A 50 -4.70 3.58 -8.90
CA ASN A 50 -5.33 4.66 -9.65
C ASN A 50 -4.32 5.80 -9.87
N TYR A 51 -4.42 6.46 -11.02
CA TYR A 51 -3.79 7.76 -11.25
C TYR A 51 -4.92 8.78 -11.33
N SER A 52 -5.12 9.54 -10.26
CA SER A 52 -5.96 10.74 -10.29
C SER A 52 -5.04 11.94 -10.38
N SER A 53 -5.03 12.60 -11.54
CA SER A 53 -4.34 13.89 -11.76
C SER A 53 -4.95 14.99 -10.90
#